data_AF-A0A809R6B5-F1
#
_entry.id   AF-A0A809R6B5-F1
#
_cell.length_a   1.000
_cell.length_b   1.000
_cell.length_c   1.000
_cell.angle_alpha   90.00
_cell.angle_beta   90.00
_cell.angle_gamma   90.00
#
_symmetry.space_group_name_H-M   'P 1'
#
loop_
_entity.id
_entity.type
_entity.pdbx_description
1 polymer ?
#
loop_
_entity_poly.entity_id
_entity_poly.type
_entity_poly.pdbx_seq_one_letter_code
_entity_poly.pdbx_strand_id
1 'polypeptide(L)'
;MSAIIQAIFINPPMAIARLGGSSTPQEAFQWIQNPAPRANAETVIAPDWSLRILPDSSVEPYMPTELSLRDGELIRPVAPFFEIWARMGEPGSAESSWTDVPLTPALLKRFKIPLANLSLEVNAQNHKAARRASNPLLRFGTYPPVVVRADNHANTPLLAVSPPAAANPMIPAGRNIPLGSIQFLLSKPQPAIGQPWLAAVNVEVLRFRFTPARGRVYGPPDTSQDHQPPTGAPAPPVLEPFNFLNPDAGWRGTTGTQASIVSPWDTYDGADDGNDNDANDELSLGVVDDTCEARVKATLRFPGAAGRTISTTANVFVAPPDFAPDRRPFLSMADEINDRSADIAQRNVAMSTAERERWVEDLFERAYETLSLLNIDYYRELRAMRLPAGARRPQPIPVTACACHSGHLVPVIHCVIPISRYPMAIPMIPCH
;
A
#
# COMPACT_ATOMS: atom_id res chain seq x y z
N MET A 1 13.69 6.71 41.69
CA MET A 1 13.37 5.26 41.79
C MET A 1 13.95 4.55 40.56
N SER A 2 14.10 3.22 40.50
CA SER A 2 14.61 2.61 39.25
C SER A 2 13.58 2.70 38.13
N ALA A 3 14.02 2.98 36.89
CA ALA A 3 13.15 3.04 35.73
C ALA A 3 12.51 1.67 35.45
N ILE A 4 11.21 1.67 35.15
CA ILE A 4 10.39 0.51 34.81
C ILE A 4 9.79 0.66 33.41
N ILE A 5 9.31 -0.44 32.83
CA ILE A 5 8.49 -0.38 31.62
C ILE A 5 7.14 0.25 31.99
N GLN A 6 6.88 1.45 31.47
CA GLN A 6 5.64 2.19 31.69
C GLN A 6 4.59 1.87 30.63
N ALA A 7 5.01 1.80 29.37
CA ALA A 7 4.17 1.48 28.24
C ALA A 7 4.95 0.68 27.19
N ILE A 8 4.23 0.14 26.22
CA ILE A 8 4.78 -0.40 24.97
C ILE A 8 4.11 0.29 23.79
N PHE A 9 4.80 0.34 22.66
CA PHE A 9 4.23 0.79 21.39
C PHE A 9 4.77 -0.07 20.24
N ILE A 10 4.06 -0.07 19.11
CA ILE A 10 4.48 -0.76 17.90
C ILE A 10 4.96 0.30 16.89
N ASN A 11 6.12 0.06 16.28
CA ASN A 11 6.70 0.91 15.25
C ASN A 11 6.88 0.11 13.94
N PRO A 12 6.32 0.56 12.80
CA PRO A 12 5.41 1.71 12.68
C PRO A 12 4.03 1.42 13.31
N PRO A 13 3.26 2.43 13.76
CA PRO A 13 1.92 2.23 14.32
C PRO A 13 0.89 1.89 13.24
N MET A 14 1.23 2.11 11.97
CA MET A 14 0.45 1.67 10.82
C MET A 14 1.36 1.32 9.65
N ALA A 15 0.96 0.36 8.82
CA ALA A 15 1.65 0.08 7.56
C ALA A 15 0.66 -0.30 6.46
N ILE A 16 1.08 -0.09 5.21
CA ILE A 16 0.38 -0.57 4.02
C ILE A 16 1.10 -1.85 3.57
N ALA A 17 0.41 -2.99 3.68
CA ALA A 17 0.82 -4.20 3.00
C ALA A 17 0.23 -4.19 1.58
N ARG A 18 0.91 -4.83 0.63
CA ARG A 18 0.42 -4.90 -0.76
C ARG A 18 0.34 -6.35 -1.22
N LEU A 19 -0.79 -6.70 -1.81
CA LEU A 19 -1.03 -8.03 -2.35
C LEU A 19 0.05 -8.41 -3.38
N GLY A 20 0.33 -9.70 -3.51
CA GLY A 20 1.27 -10.21 -4.49
C GLY A 20 1.21 -11.73 -4.59
N GLY A 21 1.32 -12.25 -5.81
CA GLY A 21 1.25 -13.69 -6.06
C GLY A 21 2.53 -14.44 -5.70
N SER A 22 3.68 -13.74 -5.62
CA SER A 22 4.97 -14.36 -5.28
C SER A 22 5.06 -14.73 -3.80
N SER A 23 5.82 -15.79 -3.51
CA SER A 23 6.22 -16.14 -2.15
C SER A 23 7.35 -15.26 -1.60
N THR A 24 8.05 -14.53 -2.46
CA THR A 24 9.16 -13.65 -2.09
C THR A 24 8.64 -12.22 -1.93
N PRO A 25 8.70 -11.64 -0.72
CA PRO A 25 8.27 -10.27 -0.54
C PRO A 25 9.23 -9.26 -1.15
N GLN A 26 8.71 -8.08 -1.46
CA GLN A 26 9.49 -6.98 -2.00
C GLN A 26 10.54 -6.51 -0.97
N GLU A 27 11.70 -6.12 -1.48
CA GLU A 27 12.80 -5.55 -0.72
C GLU A 27 12.50 -4.11 -0.30
N ALA A 28 13.15 -3.67 0.78
CA ALA A 28 13.05 -2.29 1.24
C ALA A 28 13.76 -1.36 0.26
N PHE A 29 13.19 -0.17 0.07
CA PHE A 29 13.75 0.87 -0.75
C PHE A 29 13.42 2.24 -0.17
N GLN A 30 14.17 3.24 -0.59
CA GLN A 30 13.92 4.64 -0.27
C GLN A 30 13.81 5.45 -1.55
N TRP A 31 13.03 6.54 -1.50
CA TRP A 31 13.09 7.57 -2.52
C TRP A 31 14.37 8.37 -2.37
N ILE A 32 15.10 8.52 -3.47
CA ILE A 32 16.29 9.34 -3.56
C ILE A 32 16.15 10.31 -4.74
N GLN A 33 16.89 11.41 -4.68
CA GLN A 33 17.02 12.28 -5.83
C GLN A 33 17.72 11.52 -6.97
N ASN A 34 17.18 11.66 -8.17
CA ASN A 34 17.73 11.07 -9.36
C ASN A 34 19.09 11.69 -9.66
N PRO A 35 20.18 10.90 -9.70
CA PRO A 35 21.50 11.42 -9.99
C PRO A 35 21.64 11.88 -11.45
N ALA A 36 20.71 11.52 -12.34
CA ALA A 36 20.74 11.89 -13.74
C ALA A 36 19.97 13.21 -14.00
N PRO A 37 20.66 14.32 -14.34
CA PRO A 37 20.05 15.65 -14.43
C PRO A 37 19.11 15.86 -15.65
N ARG A 38 18.91 14.83 -16.47
CA ARG A 38 18.02 14.85 -17.65
C ARG A 38 17.03 13.69 -17.66
N ALA A 39 16.82 13.04 -16.52
CA ALA A 39 15.86 11.97 -16.42
C ALA A 39 14.43 12.50 -16.43
N ASN A 40 13.48 11.64 -16.79
CA ASN A 40 12.05 11.94 -16.84
C ASN A 40 11.39 12.02 -15.44
N ALA A 41 12.19 12.02 -14.37
CA ALA A 41 11.75 12.11 -12.97
C ALA A 41 12.93 12.55 -12.11
N GLU A 42 12.69 13.46 -11.17
CA GLU A 42 13.68 13.87 -10.17
C GLU A 42 13.77 12.89 -8.99
N THR A 43 12.80 11.98 -8.85
CA THR A 43 12.80 10.93 -7.84
C THR A 43 13.01 9.56 -8.47
N VAL A 44 13.85 8.73 -7.84
CA VAL A 44 13.99 7.30 -8.12
C VAL A 44 13.97 6.51 -6.82
N ILE A 45 13.78 5.20 -6.92
CA ILE A 45 13.93 4.28 -5.79
C ILE A 45 15.35 3.70 -5.75
N ALA A 46 15.92 3.59 -4.56
CA ALA A 46 17.17 2.88 -4.31
C ALA A 46 16.98 1.79 -3.24
N PRO A 47 17.67 0.64 -3.36
CA PRO A 47 17.65 -0.38 -2.32
C PRO A 47 18.01 0.16 -0.94
N ASP A 48 17.38 -0.40 0.08
CA ASP A 48 17.71 -0.16 1.49
C ASP A 48 17.83 -1.48 2.26
N TRP A 49 18.32 -1.40 3.49
CA TRP A 49 18.48 -2.54 4.39
C TRP A 49 17.18 -3.34 4.49
N SER A 50 17.26 -4.55 3.97
CA SER A 50 16.16 -5.50 3.90
C SER A 50 16.38 -6.64 4.88
N LEU A 51 15.30 -7.24 5.36
CA LEU A 51 15.34 -8.37 6.29
C LEU A 51 14.87 -9.64 5.59
N ARG A 52 15.76 -10.64 5.51
CA ARG A 52 15.40 -11.99 5.09
C ARG A 52 15.00 -12.80 6.31
N ILE A 53 13.83 -13.44 6.26
CA ILE A 53 13.45 -14.44 7.27
C ILE A 53 14.20 -15.73 6.95
N LEU A 54 14.95 -16.23 7.93
CA LEU A 54 15.69 -17.48 7.85
C LEU A 54 14.80 -18.68 8.21
N PRO A 55 15.20 -19.92 7.87
CA PRO A 55 14.42 -21.13 8.19
C PRO A 55 14.11 -21.32 9.69
N ASP A 56 14.94 -20.76 10.58
CA ASP A 56 14.73 -20.76 12.03
C ASP A 56 13.80 -19.64 12.53
N SER A 57 13.16 -18.91 11.61
CA SER A 57 12.29 -17.74 11.86
C SER A 57 12.99 -16.51 12.44
N SER A 58 14.32 -16.49 12.50
CA SER A 58 15.08 -15.26 12.75
C SER A 58 15.22 -14.42 11.49
N VAL A 59 15.83 -13.24 11.62
CA VAL A 59 16.12 -12.37 10.47
C VAL A 59 17.61 -12.19 10.23
N GLU A 60 17.95 -12.06 8.95
CA GLU A 60 19.27 -11.66 8.48
C GLU A 60 19.14 -10.35 7.69
N PRO A 61 19.80 -9.26 8.13
CA PRO A 61 19.85 -8.03 7.37
C PRO A 61 20.75 -8.16 6.16
N TYR A 62 20.33 -7.62 5.02
CA TYR A 62 21.13 -7.56 3.80
C TYR A 62 20.78 -6.30 2.99
N MET A 63 21.73 -5.83 2.18
CA MET A 63 21.53 -4.71 1.25
C MET A 63 21.37 -5.30 -0.15
N PRO A 64 20.20 -5.16 -0.80
CA PRO A 64 20.03 -5.60 -2.18
C PRO A 64 20.90 -4.76 -3.12
N THR A 65 21.45 -5.38 -4.17
CA THR A 65 22.17 -4.66 -5.23
C THR A 65 21.22 -4.12 -6.31
N GLU A 66 20.04 -4.70 -6.42
CA GLU A 66 18.97 -4.33 -7.35
C GLU A 66 17.61 -4.55 -6.68
N LEU A 67 16.58 -3.86 -7.17
CA LEU A 67 15.21 -4.03 -6.70
C LEU A 67 14.40 -4.85 -7.70
N SER A 68 14.01 -6.05 -7.31
CA SER A 68 13.08 -6.87 -8.08
C SER A 68 11.65 -6.71 -7.53
N LEU A 69 10.74 -6.18 -8.36
CA LEU A 69 9.33 -5.97 -7.99
C LEU A 69 8.43 -7.18 -8.37
N ARG A 70 8.94 -8.08 -9.20
CA ARG A 70 8.23 -9.26 -9.71
C ARG A 70 9.16 -10.47 -9.77
N ASP A 71 8.57 -11.66 -9.70
CA ASP A 71 9.20 -12.95 -9.97
C ASP A 71 8.48 -13.61 -11.15
N GLY A 72 9.02 -13.39 -12.36
CA GLY A 72 8.32 -13.71 -13.61
C GLY A 72 7.00 -12.95 -13.70
N GLU A 73 5.90 -13.66 -13.90
CA GLU A 73 4.55 -13.07 -13.96
C GLU A 73 4.01 -12.63 -12.59
N LEU A 74 4.58 -13.14 -11.49
CA LEU A 74 4.07 -12.91 -10.14
C LEU A 74 4.61 -11.61 -9.56
N ILE A 75 3.74 -10.81 -8.97
CA ILE A 75 4.13 -9.60 -8.25
C ILE A 75 4.62 -9.98 -6.86
N ARG A 76 5.73 -9.36 -6.41
CA ARG A 76 6.21 -9.51 -5.03
C ARG A 76 5.33 -8.73 -4.07
N PRO A 77 4.77 -9.36 -3.01
CA PRO A 77 3.97 -8.64 -2.03
C PRO A 77 4.83 -7.71 -1.18
N VAL A 78 4.26 -6.59 -0.73
CA VAL A 78 4.86 -5.80 0.35
C VAL A 78 4.37 -6.38 1.68
N ALA A 79 5.29 -7.01 2.42
CA ALA A 79 5.01 -7.70 3.68
C ALA A 79 5.75 -7.02 4.84
N PRO A 80 5.14 -6.02 5.51
CA PRO A 80 5.81 -5.13 6.45
C PRO A 80 6.24 -5.84 7.73
N PHE A 81 7.33 -5.31 8.28
CA PHE A 81 7.82 -5.65 9.61
C PHE A 81 7.36 -4.60 10.63
N PHE A 82 7.13 -5.06 11.85
CA PHE A 82 6.73 -4.25 12.97
C PHE A 82 7.59 -4.59 14.18
N GLU A 83 8.13 -3.57 14.82
CA GLU A 83 8.92 -3.69 16.02
C GLU A 83 8.12 -3.28 17.24
N ILE A 84 8.35 -3.95 18.36
CA ILE A 84 7.75 -3.60 19.64
C ILE A 84 8.81 -2.86 20.45
N TRP A 85 8.43 -1.70 20.96
CA TRP A 85 9.28 -0.81 21.74
C TRP A 85 8.66 -0.58 23.12
N ALA A 86 9.49 -0.27 24.11
CA ALA A 86 9.08 0.07 25.46
C ALA A 86 9.32 1.55 25.74
N ARG A 87 8.44 2.14 26.55
CA ARG A 87 8.67 3.44 27.18
C ARG A 87 9.10 3.22 28.62
N MET A 88 10.28 3.69 28.97
CA MET A 88 10.89 3.53 30.29
C MET A 88 10.74 4.80 31.11
N GLY A 89 10.31 4.68 32.36
CA GLY A 89 10.16 5.84 33.25
C GLY A 89 10.15 5.43 34.71
N GLU A 90 10.37 6.39 35.61
CA GLU A 90 10.17 6.13 37.04
C GLU A 90 8.67 5.92 37.34
N PRO A 91 8.32 5.08 38.33
CA PRO A 91 6.94 4.93 38.76
C PRO A 91 6.29 6.29 39.10
N GLY A 92 5.15 6.60 38.47
CA GLY A 92 4.41 7.86 38.68
C GLY A 92 4.99 9.09 37.99
N SER A 93 6.07 8.98 37.22
CA SER A 93 6.62 10.11 36.45
C SER A 93 5.76 10.46 35.24
N ALA A 94 5.79 11.73 34.82
CA ALA A 94 5.06 12.21 33.64
C ALA A 94 5.58 11.56 32.34
N GLU A 95 4.69 11.33 31.36
CA GLU A 95 5.07 10.68 30.09
C GLU A 95 6.18 11.40 29.33
N SER A 96 6.25 12.73 29.44
CA SER A 96 7.30 13.55 28.84
C SER A 96 8.72 13.28 29.38
N SER A 97 8.83 12.58 30.51
CA SER A 97 10.10 12.15 31.09
C SER A 97 10.52 10.74 30.67
N TRP A 98 9.66 10.02 29.94
CA TRP A 98 9.92 8.65 29.56
C TRP A 98 10.86 8.56 28.37
N THR A 99 11.63 7.48 28.30
CA THR A 99 12.56 7.21 27.20
C THR A 99 12.14 5.98 26.43
N ASP A 100 12.13 6.11 25.10
CA ASP A 100 11.82 5.00 24.22
C ASP A 100 13.06 4.11 24.06
N VAL A 101 12.89 2.81 24.28
CA VAL A 101 13.96 1.80 24.12
C VAL A 101 13.42 0.57 23.39
N PRO A 102 14.24 -0.16 22.63
CA PRO A 102 13.79 -1.38 21.98
C PRO A 102 13.35 -2.42 23.02
N LEU A 103 12.21 -3.08 22.78
CA LEU A 103 11.81 -4.20 23.62
C LEU A 103 12.58 -5.43 23.18
N THR A 104 13.53 -5.90 24.01
CA THR A 104 14.36 -7.07 23.72
C THR A 104 14.11 -8.19 24.73
N PRO A 105 14.46 -9.46 24.40
CA PRO A 105 14.45 -10.55 25.38
C PRO A 105 15.27 -10.25 26.64
N ALA A 106 16.40 -9.55 26.50
CA ALA A 106 17.24 -9.14 27.64
C ALA A 106 16.52 -8.13 28.55
N LEU A 107 15.80 -7.16 27.98
CA LEU A 107 15.00 -6.21 28.74
C LEU A 107 13.86 -6.91 29.50
N LEU A 108 13.14 -7.83 28.85
CA LEU A 108 12.10 -8.63 29.51
C LEU A 108 12.67 -9.47 30.66
N LYS A 109 13.82 -10.12 30.44
CA LYS A 109 14.52 -10.90 31.47
C LYS A 109 14.95 -10.05 32.66
N ARG A 110 15.41 -8.80 32.44
CA ARG A 110 15.74 -7.85 33.51
C ARG A 110 14.56 -7.60 34.45
N PHE A 111 13.34 -7.55 33.91
CA PHE A 111 12.11 -7.39 34.69
C PHE A 111 11.45 -8.72 35.07
N LYS A 112 12.14 -9.85 34.87
CA LYS A 112 11.65 -11.21 35.15
C LYS A 112 10.35 -11.55 34.40
N ILE A 113 10.12 -10.95 33.24
CA ILE A 113 8.94 -11.18 32.41
C ILE A 113 9.29 -12.28 31.40
N PRO A 114 8.59 -13.44 31.41
CA PRO A 114 8.78 -14.47 30.39
C PRO A 114 8.36 -13.96 29.00
N LEU A 115 9.02 -14.40 27.94
CA LEU A 115 8.65 -14.04 26.55
C LEU A 115 7.20 -14.43 26.23
N ALA A 116 6.76 -15.58 26.75
CA ALA A 116 5.39 -16.08 26.72
C ALA A 116 4.30 -15.07 27.17
N ASN A 117 4.66 -14.06 27.96
CA ASN A 117 3.72 -13.06 28.48
C ASN A 117 3.48 -11.91 27.49
N LEU A 118 4.20 -11.89 26.36
CA LEU A 118 3.92 -11.02 25.23
C LEU A 118 3.12 -11.78 24.18
N SER A 119 1.99 -11.21 23.77
CA SER A 119 1.14 -11.80 22.72
C SER A 119 0.61 -10.74 21.77
N LEU A 120 0.37 -11.14 20.53
CA LEU A 120 -0.38 -10.40 19.53
C LEU A 120 -1.78 -11.00 19.42
N GLU A 121 -2.80 -10.17 19.48
CA GLU A 121 -4.15 -10.49 19.05
C GLU A 121 -4.39 -9.78 17.71
N VAL A 122 -4.70 -10.56 16.67
CA VAL A 122 -4.86 -10.08 15.30
C VAL A 122 -6.30 -10.25 14.86
N ASN A 123 -6.93 -9.12 14.58
CA ASN A 123 -8.28 -9.06 14.03
C ASN A 123 -8.20 -8.55 12.59
N ALA A 124 -8.19 -9.47 11.62
CA ALA A 124 -8.20 -9.16 10.19
C ALA A 124 -9.62 -9.31 9.64
N GLN A 125 -10.12 -8.27 8.96
CA GLN A 125 -11.47 -8.23 8.43
C GLN A 125 -11.54 -7.55 7.07
N ASN A 126 -12.49 -8.00 6.25
CA ASN A 126 -12.93 -7.32 5.03
C ASN A 126 -14.40 -6.92 5.18
N HIS A 127 -14.69 -5.65 4.90
CA HIS A 127 -16.02 -5.04 5.07
C HIS A 127 -16.63 -4.62 3.73
N LYS A 128 -16.04 -4.96 2.60
CA LYS A 128 -16.50 -4.49 1.27
C LYS A 128 -17.94 -4.92 0.99
N ALA A 129 -18.24 -6.22 1.07
CA ALA A 129 -19.59 -6.74 0.88
C ALA A 129 -20.58 -6.18 1.92
N ALA A 130 -20.14 -6.02 3.18
CA ALA A 130 -20.97 -5.44 4.23
C ALA A 130 -21.38 -3.98 3.95
N ARG A 131 -20.44 -3.15 3.52
CA ARG A 131 -20.71 -1.75 3.16
C ARG A 131 -21.62 -1.67 1.94
N ARG A 132 -21.42 -2.53 0.94
CA ARG A 132 -22.21 -2.56 -0.29
C ARG A 132 -23.68 -2.89 -0.03
N ALA A 133 -23.94 -3.98 0.69
CA ALA A 133 -25.29 -4.43 0.98
C ALA A 133 -25.92 -3.73 2.20
N SER A 134 -25.21 -2.76 2.82
CA SER A 134 -25.58 -2.18 4.12
C SER A 134 -25.90 -3.24 5.19
N ASN A 135 -25.22 -4.39 5.13
CA ASN A 135 -25.45 -5.54 6.00
C ASN A 135 -24.14 -5.91 6.75
N PRO A 136 -24.00 -5.58 8.04
CA PRO A 136 -22.78 -5.85 8.80
C PRO A 136 -22.47 -7.35 8.98
N LEU A 137 -23.42 -8.26 8.70
CA LEU A 137 -23.20 -9.70 8.73
C LEU A 137 -22.51 -10.24 7.47
N LEU A 138 -22.33 -9.40 6.44
CA LEU A 138 -21.61 -9.74 5.20
C LEU A 138 -20.13 -9.36 5.21
N ARG A 139 -19.61 -8.91 6.37
CA ARG A 139 -18.17 -8.83 6.58
C ARG A 139 -17.62 -10.23 6.79
N PHE A 140 -16.34 -10.44 6.55
CA PHE A 140 -15.67 -11.68 6.88
C PHE A 140 -14.33 -11.39 7.53
N GLY A 141 -13.86 -12.31 8.34
CA GLY A 141 -12.61 -12.11 9.07
C GLY A 141 -12.29 -13.23 10.05
N THR A 142 -11.31 -12.98 10.90
CA THR A 142 -10.88 -13.90 11.95
C THR A 142 -11.83 -13.85 13.14
N TYR A 143 -12.66 -14.88 13.30
CA TYR A 143 -13.61 -15.02 14.40
C TYR A 143 -13.37 -16.34 15.16
N PRO A 144 -12.88 -16.29 16.41
CA PRO A 144 -12.33 -15.14 17.14
C PRO A 144 -11.02 -14.60 16.50
N PRO A 145 -10.52 -13.43 16.94
CA PRO A 145 -9.19 -12.95 16.56
C PRO A 145 -8.10 -13.99 16.83
N VAL A 146 -7.09 -14.02 15.96
CA VAL A 146 -5.96 -14.96 16.07
C VAL A 146 -4.98 -14.47 17.14
N VAL A 147 -4.59 -15.33 18.08
CA VAL A 147 -3.62 -14.99 19.14
C VAL A 147 -2.31 -15.72 18.90
N VAL A 148 -1.20 -14.96 18.84
CA VAL A 148 0.16 -15.49 18.69
C VAL A 148 1.01 -15.01 19.85
N ARG A 149 1.70 -15.93 20.53
CA ARG A 149 2.65 -15.60 21.60
C ARG A 149 4.03 -15.32 21.04
N ALA A 150 4.79 -14.46 21.71
CA ALA A 150 6.13 -14.08 21.26
C ALA A 150 7.17 -15.21 21.31
N ASP A 151 6.88 -16.31 22.01
CA ASP A 151 7.68 -17.53 22.02
C ASP A 151 7.22 -18.59 21.01
N ASN A 152 6.23 -18.26 20.16
CA ASN A 152 5.81 -19.07 19.03
C ASN A 152 6.16 -18.35 17.72
N HIS A 153 7.10 -18.92 16.98
CA HIS A 153 7.63 -18.34 15.73
C HIS A 153 6.99 -18.92 14.47
N ALA A 154 5.94 -19.73 14.60
CA ALA A 154 5.23 -20.29 13.46
C ALA A 154 4.58 -19.19 12.60
N ASN A 155 4.69 -19.32 11.29
CA ASN A 155 3.93 -18.49 10.35
C ASN A 155 2.44 -18.87 10.44
N THR A 156 1.65 -18.04 11.11
CA THR A 156 0.26 -18.35 11.47
C THR A 156 -0.69 -17.75 10.43
N PRO A 157 -1.45 -18.57 9.67
CA PRO A 157 -2.38 -18.06 8.66
C PRO A 157 -3.57 -17.34 9.30
N LEU A 158 -4.03 -16.27 8.66
CA LEU A 158 -5.23 -15.53 9.04
C LEU A 158 -6.38 -16.00 8.14
N LEU A 159 -7.13 -17.00 8.60
CA LEU A 159 -8.21 -17.61 7.82
C LEU A 159 -9.54 -16.95 8.16
N ALA A 160 -10.15 -16.30 7.18
CA ALA A 160 -11.44 -15.66 7.37
C ALA A 160 -12.61 -16.61 7.22
N VAL A 161 -13.61 -16.39 8.08
CA VAL A 161 -14.92 -17.03 8.04
C VAL A 161 -16.01 -15.95 8.12
N SER A 162 -17.26 -16.32 7.84
CA SER A 162 -18.39 -15.43 8.10
C SER A 162 -18.61 -15.20 9.60
N PRO A 163 -19.25 -14.09 9.99
CA PRO A 163 -19.51 -13.79 11.38
C PRO A 163 -20.39 -14.89 12.00
N PRO A 164 -20.12 -15.34 13.25
CA PRO A 164 -20.90 -16.42 13.87
C PRO A 164 -22.40 -16.15 13.98
N ALA A 165 -22.80 -14.87 13.95
CA ALA A 165 -24.20 -14.44 14.02
C ALA A 165 -24.90 -14.38 12.64
N ALA A 166 -24.22 -14.68 11.53
CA ALA A 166 -24.82 -14.66 10.21
C ALA A 166 -25.74 -15.87 10.02
N ALA A 167 -27.04 -15.61 9.80
CA ALA A 167 -28.03 -16.66 9.55
C ALA A 167 -27.76 -17.40 8.23
N ASN A 168 -27.41 -16.63 7.19
CA ASN A 168 -26.91 -17.15 5.92
C ASN A 168 -25.43 -16.74 5.82
N PRO A 169 -24.46 -17.63 6.13
CA PRO A 169 -23.06 -17.29 6.02
C PRO A 169 -22.64 -17.17 4.55
N MET A 170 -21.87 -16.11 4.23
CA MET A 170 -21.27 -15.88 2.91
C MET A 170 -20.19 -16.92 2.59
N ILE A 171 -19.33 -17.24 3.55
CA ILE A 171 -18.31 -18.27 3.46
C ILE A 171 -18.91 -19.55 4.07
N PRO A 172 -19.16 -20.61 3.26
CA PRO A 172 -19.72 -21.85 3.78
C PRO A 172 -18.84 -22.51 4.85
N ALA A 173 -19.48 -23.28 5.74
CA ALA A 173 -18.77 -24.02 6.78
C ALA A 173 -17.68 -24.93 6.19
N GLY A 174 -16.50 -24.95 6.81
CA GLY A 174 -15.34 -25.72 6.34
C GLY A 174 -14.53 -25.06 5.22
N ARG A 175 -14.96 -23.90 4.69
CA ARG A 175 -14.19 -23.08 3.76
C ARG A 175 -13.64 -21.83 4.46
N ASN A 176 -12.64 -21.22 3.85
CA ASN A 176 -12.05 -19.97 4.33
C ASN A 176 -11.50 -19.13 3.19
N ILE A 177 -11.41 -17.82 3.42
CA ILE A 177 -10.63 -16.90 2.59
C ILE A 177 -9.36 -16.54 3.36
N PRO A 178 -8.15 -16.85 2.88
CA PRO A 178 -6.92 -16.39 3.51
C PRO A 178 -6.78 -14.87 3.42
N LEU A 179 -6.56 -14.19 4.55
CA LEU A 179 -6.28 -12.74 4.63
C LEU A 179 -4.79 -12.45 4.84
N GLY A 180 -3.93 -13.43 4.57
CA GLY A 180 -2.49 -13.37 4.82
C GLY A 180 -2.06 -14.20 6.02
N SER A 181 -0.95 -13.82 6.63
CA SER A 181 -0.38 -14.49 7.81
C SER A 181 0.37 -13.51 8.72
N ILE A 182 0.54 -13.92 9.98
CA ILE A 182 1.36 -13.21 10.96
C ILE A 182 2.42 -14.14 11.54
N GLN A 183 3.62 -13.60 11.80
CA GLN A 183 4.72 -14.36 12.37
C GLN A 183 5.51 -13.50 13.37
N PHE A 184 5.64 -13.98 14.61
CA PHE A 184 6.66 -13.45 15.52
C PHE A 184 8.04 -13.98 15.13
N LEU A 185 9.02 -13.10 15.04
CA LEU A 185 10.36 -13.46 14.59
C LEU A 185 11.24 -13.78 15.79
N LEU A 186 12.13 -14.75 15.61
CA LEU A 186 13.10 -15.13 16.61
C LEU A 186 14.19 -14.04 16.70
N SER A 187 14.22 -13.31 17.81
CA SER A 187 15.30 -12.35 18.10
C SER A 187 16.63 -13.08 18.32
N LYS A 188 17.71 -12.52 17.77
CA LYS A 188 19.08 -13.03 17.94
C LYS A 188 19.96 -11.98 18.61
N PRO A 189 20.99 -12.39 19.39
CA PRO A 189 21.97 -11.45 19.93
C PRO A 189 22.59 -10.59 18.82
N GLN A 190 22.73 -9.30 19.08
CA GLN A 190 23.37 -8.38 18.14
C GLN A 190 24.87 -8.74 18.05
N PRO A 191 25.45 -8.90 16.84
CA PRO A 191 26.87 -9.17 16.70
C PRO A 191 27.70 -7.96 17.16
N ALA A 192 28.83 -8.21 17.82
CA ALA A 192 29.62 -7.16 18.47
C ALA A 192 30.37 -6.24 17.50
N ILE A 193 30.85 -6.77 16.38
CA ILE A 193 31.61 -6.03 15.35
C ILE A 193 31.47 -6.72 13.98
N GLY A 194 31.83 -6.00 12.91
CA GLY A 194 32.10 -6.58 11.60
C GLY A 194 30.90 -6.63 10.63
N GLN A 195 29.78 -5.99 10.96
CA GLN A 195 28.59 -5.97 10.12
C GLN A 195 28.19 -4.52 9.74
N PRO A 196 28.10 -4.17 8.44
CA PRO A 196 27.81 -2.81 7.99
C PRO A 196 26.41 -2.30 8.38
N TRP A 197 25.47 -3.21 8.66
CA TRP A 197 24.09 -2.89 9.04
C TRP A 197 23.90 -2.59 10.53
N LEU A 198 24.94 -2.74 11.38
CA LEU A 198 24.82 -2.59 12.85
C LEU A 198 24.29 -1.24 13.30
N ALA A 199 24.55 -0.18 12.53
CA ALA A 199 24.07 1.17 12.82
C ALA A 199 22.59 1.37 12.45
N ALA A 200 22.06 0.56 11.53
CA ALA A 200 20.72 0.73 10.96
C ALA A 200 19.72 -0.30 11.51
N VAL A 201 20.17 -1.51 11.82
CA VAL A 201 19.29 -2.62 12.18
C VAL A 201 19.71 -3.25 13.50
N ASN A 202 18.75 -3.35 14.42
CA ASN A 202 18.88 -4.10 15.66
C ASN A 202 18.11 -5.43 15.55
N VAL A 203 18.81 -6.57 15.55
CA VAL A 203 18.18 -7.90 15.43
C VAL A 203 17.73 -8.49 16.78
N GLU A 204 18.00 -7.81 17.89
CA GLU A 204 17.52 -8.20 19.24
C GLU A 204 16.11 -7.71 19.52
N VAL A 205 15.61 -6.72 18.76
CA VAL A 205 14.28 -6.15 18.96
C VAL A 205 13.22 -7.22 18.68
N LEU A 206 12.22 -7.30 19.56
CA LEU A 206 11.06 -8.16 19.34
C LEU A 206 10.26 -7.60 18.15
N ARG A 207 10.14 -8.43 17.12
CA ARG A 207 9.56 -8.05 15.83
C ARG A 207 8.56 -9.08 15.37
N PHE A 208 7.55 -8.64 14.64
CA PHE A 208 6.66 -9.52 13.90
C PHE A 208 6.53 -9.06 12.45
N ARG A 209 6.11 -9.99 11.58
CA ARG A 209 5.82 -9.73 10.18
C ARG A 209 4.35 -9.97 9.91
N PHE A 210 3.75 -9.07 9.13
CA PHE A 210 2.48 -9.34 8.46
C PHE A 210 2.77 -9.62 6.98
N THR A 211 2.28 -10.74 6.46
CA THR A 211 2.36 -11.08 5.04
C THR A 211 0.94 -11.06 4.48
N PRO A 212 0.62 -10.23 3.47
CA PRO A 212 -0.73 -10.13 2.93
C PRO A 212 -1.12 -11.40 2.17
N ALA A 213 -2.41 -11.49 1.81
CA ALA A 213 -2.90 -12.52 0.92
C ALA A 213 -2.36 -12.35 -0.52
N ARG A 214 -2.79 -13.23 -1.44
CA ARG A 214 -2.19 -13.32 -2.78
C ARG A 214 -2.87 -12.44 -3.83
N GLY A 215 -3.96 -11.75 -3.49
CA GLY A 215 -4.74 -10.96 -4.44
C GLY A 215 -5.70 -11.82 -5.24
N ARG A 216 -6.31 -12.83 -4.60
CA ARG A 216 -7.31 -13.70 -5.22
C ARG A 216 -8.71 -13.10 -5.09
N VAL A 217 -9.52 -13.38 -6.10
CA VAL A 217 -10.95 -13.05 -6.12
C VAL A 217 -11.75 -14.32 -5.84
N TYR A 218 -12.84 -14.17 -5.10
CA TYR A 218 -13.73 -15.23 -4.64
C TYR A 218 -15.17 -14.85 -5.00
N GLY A 219 -16.01 -15.83 -5.33
CA GLY A 219 -17.38 -15.60 -5.77
C GLY A 219 -18.25 -16.83 -5.62
N PRO A 220 -19.53 -16.76 -5.95
CA PRO A 220 -20.42 -17.92 -6.01
C PRO A 220 -20.10 -18.90 -7.16
N PRO A 221 -20.63 -20.14 -7.15
CA PRO A 221 -20.27 -21.16 -8.14
C PRO A 221 -20.50 -20.78 -9.60
N ASP A 222 -21.44 -19.91 -9.89
CA ASP A 222 -21.75 -19.45 -11.24
C ASP A 222 -20.88 -18.28 -11.73
N THR A 223 -20.05 -17.67 -10.87
CA THR A 223 -19.05 -16.67 -11.31
C THR A 223 -17.85 -17.28 -12.02
N SER A 224 -17.85 -18.60 -12.24
CA SER A 224 -16.88 -19.28 -13.11
C SER A 224 -17.37 -19.49 -14.54
N GLN A 225 -18.52 -18.92 -14.92
CA GLN A 225 -18.97 -18.93 -16.31
C GLN A 225 -18.28 -17.81 -17.11
N ASP A 226 -17.95 -18.09 -18.37
CA ASP A 226 -17.33 -17.13 -19.27
C ASP A 226 -18.28 -15.96 -19.52
N HIS A 227 -18.00 -14.82 -18.89
CA HIS A 227 -18.52 -13.55 -19.35
C HIS A 227 -17.64 -13.11 -20.52
N GLN A 228 -18.22 -12.80 -21.67
CA GLN A 228 -17.49 -12.22 -22.79
C GLN A 228 -17.25 -10.74 -22.48
N PRO A 229 -16.04 -10.29 -22.11
CA PRO A 229 -15.78 -8.87 -22.00
C PRO A 229 -15.87 -8.23 -23.39
N PRO A 230 -16.11 -6.90 -23.48
CA PRO A 230 -16.07 -6.15 -24.74
C PRO A 230 -14.77 -6.34 -25.54
N THR A 231 -13.70 -6.77 -24.87
CA THR A 231 -12.36 -7.02 -25.44
C THR A 231 -12.20 -8.40 -26.09
N GLY A 232 -13.23 -9.26 -26.07
CA GLY A 232 -13.26 -10.52 -26.83
C GLY A 232 -12.43 -11.67 -26.26
N ALA A 233 -11.92 -11.56 -25.03
CA ALA A 233 -11.21 -12.64 -24.34
C ALA A 233 -12.13 -13.28 -23.28
N PRO A 234 -12.69 -14.49 -23.48
CA PRO A 234 -13.46 -15.17 -22.45
C PRO A 234 -12.53 -15.50 -21.27
N ALA A 235 -12.77 -14.85 -20.14
CA ALA A 235 -12.17 -15.23 -18.88
C ALA A 235 -13.27 -15.23 -17.82
N PRO A 236 -13.38 -16.30 -17.02
CA PRO A 236 -14.31 -16.31 -15.90
C PRO A 236 -13.88 -15.26 -14.87
N PRO A 237 -14.82 -14.48 -14.30
CA PRO A 237 -14.52 -13.53 -13.23
C PRO A 237 -13.82 -14.17 -12.03
N VAL A 238 -14.14 -15.43 -11.73
CA VAL A 238 -13.57 -16.18 -10.61
C VAL A 238 -13.16 -17.59 -11.05
N LEU A 239 -11.93 -17.99 -10.71
CA LEU A 239 -11.42 -19.34 -10.97
C LEU A 239 -12.13 -20.38 -10.10
N GLU A 240 -12.30 -21.60 -10.63
CA GLU A 240 -12.98 -22.73 -9.97
C GLU A 240 -12.59 -22.99 -8.49
N PRO A 241 -11.31 -22.95 -8.05
CA PRO A 241 -11.01 -23.16 -6.63
C PRO A 241 -11.56 -22.07 -5.68
N PHE A 242 -12.00 -20.92 -6.21
CA PHE A 242 -12.42 -19.74 -5.46
C PHE A 242 -13.92 -19.40 -5.64
N ASN A 243 -14.67 -20.15 -6.44
CA ASN A 243 -16.08 -19.93 -6.73
C ASN A 243 -17.04 -20.58 -5.69
N PHE A 244 -16.68 -20.59 -4.40
CA PHE A 244 -17.42 -21.35 -3.38
C PHE A 244 -18.34 -20.51 -2.47
N LEU A 245 -18.49 -19.21 -2.71
CA LEU A 245 -19.30 -18.36 -1.83
C LEU A 245 -20.78 -18.67 -1.95
N ASN A 246 -21.52 -18.48 -0.86
CA ASN A 246 -22.95 -18.70 -0.83
C ASN A 246 -23.69 -17.58 -1.60
N PRO A 247 -24.30 -17.84 -2.77
CA PRO A 247 -25.00 -16.79 -3.52
C PRO A 247 -26.17 -16.17 -2.75
N ASP A 248 -26.75 -16.89 -1.80
CA ASP A 248 -27.96 -16.49 -1.07
C ASP A 248 -27.68 -15.69 0.21
N ALA A 249 -26.42 -15.33 0.51
CA ALA A 249 -26.16 -14.52 1.71
C ALA A 249 -26.56 -13.04 1.57
N GLY A 250 -26.87 -12.59 0.34
CA GLY A 250 -27.62 -11.35 0.13
C GLY A 250 -26.81 -10.10 -0.24
N TRP A 251 -25.56 -10.24 -0.71
CA TRP A 251 -24.84 -9.15 -1.39
C TRP A 251 -24.78 -9.31 -2.91
N ARG A 252 -24.99 -10.53 -3.42
CA ARG A 252 -25.11 -10.77 -4.85
C ARG A 252 -26.42 -10.15 -5.37
N GLY A 253 -26.37 -9.56 -6.57
CA GLY A 253 -27.53 -8.94 -7.20
C GLY A 253 -28.02 -7.67 -6.50
N THR A 254 -27.28 -7.14 -5.52
CA THR A 254 -27.62 -5.84 -4.91
C THR A 254 -27.03 -4.71 -5.74
N THR A 255 -27.84 -3.68 -6.00
CA THR A 255 -27.35 -2.39 -6.50
C THR A 255 -26.58 -1.67 -5.41
N GLY A 256 -25.59 -0.85 -5.79
CA GLY A 256 -24.95 0.05 -4.83
C GLY A 256 -25.99 1.01 -4.26
N THR A 257 -26.07 1.16 -2.94
CA THR A 257 -26.98 2.16 -2.36
C THR A 257 -26.47 3.57 -2.72
N GLN A 258 -27.26 4.38 -3.43
CA GLN A 258 -26.97 5.80 -3.73
C GLN A 258 -26.72 6.68 -2.48
N ALA A 259 -26.92 6.14 -1.27
CA ALA A 259 -26.86 6.85 0.00
C ALA A 259 -25.47 6.89 0.67
N SER A 260 -24.40 6.32 0.09
CA SER A 260 -23.07 6.35 0.71
C SER A 260 -22.19 7.50 0.18
N ILE A 261 -21.63 8.26 1.12
CA ILE A 261 -20.68 9.38 0.98
C ILE A 261 -19.33 9.00 0.31
N VAL A 262 -19.17 7.73 -0.03
CA VAL A 262 -18.05 7.11 -0.74
C VAL A 262 -18.68 6.31 -1.86
N SER A 263 -18.30 6.56 -3.11
CA SER A 263 -18.75 5.83 -4.31
C SER A 263 -18.23 4.39 -4.28
N PRO A 264 -19.00 3.40 -3.82
CA PRO A 264 -18.52 2.02 -3.74
C PRO A 264 -18.50 1.35 -5.13
N TRP A 265 -19.10 2.01 -6.12
CA TRP A 265 -19.19 1.57 -7.50
C TRP A 265 -17.85 1.66 -8.26
N ASP A 266 -16.84 2.39 -7.78
CA ASP A 266 -15.49 2.38 -8.40
C ASP A 266 -14.70 1.08 -8.11
N THR A 267 -15.21 0.22 -7.22
CA THR A 267 -14.68 -1.13 -6.95
C THR A 267 -15.57 -2.24 -7.53
N TYR A 268 -16.34 -1.90 -8.56
CA TYR A 268 -17.34 -2.75 -9.17
C TYR A 268 -16.72 -3.71 -10.19
N ASP A 269 -16.80 -5.01 -9.91
CA ASP A 269 -16.79 -6.05 -10.93
C ASP A 269 -18.24 -6.28 -11.35
N GLY A 270 -18.79 -5.38 -12.15
CA GLY A 270 -19.90 -5.73 -13.01
C GLY A 270 -19.57 -5.25 -14.42
N ALA A 271 -20.21 -5.87 -15.39
CA ALA A 271 -20.02 -5.48 -16.76
C ALA A 271 -20.78 -4.18 -16.97
N ASP A 272 -20.10 -3.19 -17.54
CA ASP A 272 -20.74 -2.11 -18.29
C ASP A 272 -21.18 -2.76 -19.61
N ASP A 273 -22.35 -3.42 -19.59
CA ASP A 273 -22.83 -4.24 -20.71
C ASP A 273 -23.59 -3.42 -21.78
N GLY A 274 -23.41 -2.10 -21.72
CA GLY A 274 -23.44 -1.23 -22.88
C GLY A 274 -24.81 -0.62 -23.18
N ASN A 275 -25.69 -0.55 -22.18
CA ASN A 275 -26.88 0.28 -22.27
C ASN A 275 -27.05 1.05 -20.97
N ASP A 276 -26.66 2.34 -20.99
CA ASP A 276 -26.94 3.37 -19.96
C ASP A 276 -28.42 3.44 -19.48
N ASN A 277 -29.34 2.69 -20.12
CA ASN A 277 -30.76 2.60 -19.80
C ASN A 277 -31.21 1.23 -19.24
N ASP A 278 -30.31 0.25 -19.07
CA ASP A 278 -30.66 -1.06 -18.53
C ASP A 278 -30.47 -1.03 -17.00
N ALA A 279 -31.54 -1.29 -16.25
CA ALA A 279 -31.54 -1.26 -14.79
C ALA A 279 -30.66 -2.36 -14.14
N ASN A 280 -29.98 -3.16 -14.98
CA ASN A 280 -29.12 -4.29 -14.60
C ASN A 280 -27.61 -3.96 -14.63
N ASP A 281 -27.19 -2.80 -15.16
CA ASP A 281 -25.78 -2.39 -15.28
C ASP A 281 -25.07 -2.18 -13.91
N GLU A 282 -25.82 -2.17 -12.79
CA GLU A 282 -25.32 -1.88 -11.43
C GLU A 282 -25.43 -3.04 -10.42
N LEU A 283 -25.75 -4.25 -10.86
CA LEU A 283 -25.87 -5.44 -10.00
C LEU A 283 -24.53 -6.08 -9.60
N SER A 284 -24.37 -6.39 -8.31
CA SER A 284 -23.20 -7.15 -7.84
C SER A 284 -23.14 -8.56 -8.43
N LEU A 285 -22.01 -8.92 -9.05
CA LEU A 285 -21.69 -10.32 -9.39
C LEU A 285 -21.51 -11.22 -8.15
N GLY A 286 -21.50 -10.65 -6.94
CA GLY A 286 -21.29 -11.40 -5.70
C GLY A 286 -19.82 -11.70 -5.42
N VAL A 287 -18.88 -11.04 -6.10
CA VAL A 287 -17.45 -11.27 -5.92
C VAL A 287 -16.85 -10.41 -4.80
N VAL A 288 -15.82 -10.94 -4.14
CA VAL A 288 -14.99 -10.26 -3.14
C VAL A 288 -13.52 -10.65 -3.34
N ASP A 289 -12.60 -9.82 -2.85
CA ASP A 289 -11.17 -10.15 -2.87
C ASP A 289 -10.64 -10.52 -1.46
N ASP A 290 -9.41 -11.00 -1.41
CA ASP A 290 -8.69 -11.29 -0.16
C ASP A 290 -7.95 -10.08 0.45
N THR A 291 -8.34 -8.85 0.08
CA THR A 291 -7.88 -7.67 0.81
C THR A 291 -8.48 -7.65 2.21
N CYS A 292 -7.81 -6.97 3.15
CA CYS A 292 -8.32 -6.78 4.49
C CYS A 292 -7.73 -5.54 5.16
N GLU A 293 -8.33 -5.19 6.28
CA GLU A 293 -7.70 -4.36 7.30
C GLU A 293 -7.45 -5.24 8.52
N ALA A 294 -6.24 -5.18 9.09
CA ALA A 294 -5.88 -5.94 10.27
C ALA A 294 -5.51 -5.01 11.42
N ARG A 295 -6.19 -5.17 12.55
CA ARG A 295 -5.79 -4.55 13.81
C ARG A 295 -4.97 -5.54 14.62
N VAL A 296 -3.73 -5.17 14.95
CA VAL A 296 -2.81 -5.98 15.74
C VAL A 296 -2.68 -5.35 17.13
N LYS A 297 -3.10 -6.07 18.17
CA LYS A 297 -2.95 -5.64 19.57
C LYS A 297 -1.83 -6.41 20.24
N ALA A 298 -0.74 -5.74 20.58
CA ALA A 298 0.30 -6.30 21.43
C ALA A 298 -0.08 -6.13 22.91
N THR A 299 0.03 -7.20 23.69
CA THR A 299 -0.24 -7.21 25.13
C THR A 299 0.93 -7.81 25.88
N LEU A 300 1.47 -7.07 26.85
CA LEU A 300 2.52 -7.52 27.76
C LEU A 300 1.94 -7.67 29.17
N ARG A 301 2.03 -8.89 29.73
CA ARG A 301 1.56 -9.20 31.08
C ARG A 301 2.73 -9.31 32.05
N PHE A 302 2.69 -8.56 33.14
CA PHE A 302 3.71 -8.61 34.18
C PHE A 302 3.38 -9.72 35.19
N PRO A 303 4.35 -10.57 35.58
CA PRO A 303 4.14 -11.57 36.62
C PRO A 303 4.00 -10.91 38.01
N GLY A 304 3.21 -11.51 38.91
CA GLY A 304 3.05 -11.08 40.30
C GLY A 304 1.58 -10.94 40.73
N ALA A 305 1.35 -10.80 42.05
CA ALA A 305 0.02 -10.85 42.67
C ALA A 305 -0.97 -9.77 42.19
N ALA A 306 -0.48 -8.63 41.70
CA ALA A 306 -1.31 -7.54 41.18
C ALA A 306 -1.47 -7.55 39.64
N GLY A 307 -0.78 -8.46 38.92
CA GLY A 307 -0.99 -8.71 37.49
C GLY A 307 -1.11 -7.48 36.58
N ARG A 308 -0.13 -6.56 36.58
CA ARG A 308 -0.14 -5.40 35.66
C ARG A 308 -0.15 -5.90 34.21
N THR A 309 -1.00 -5.30 33.37
CA THR A 309 -1.04 -5.56 31.93
C THR A 309 -0.98 -4.23 31.20
N ILE A 310 -0.15 -4.16 30.16
CA ILE A 310 -0.09 -3.02 29.24
C ILE A 310 -0.31 -3.52 27.82
N SER A 311 -0.94 -2.69 26.99
CA SER A 311 -1.22 -3.05 25.60
C SER A 311 -1.13 -1.85 24.68
N THR A 312 -0.89 -2.12 23.40
CA THR A 312 -0.83 -1.13 22.32
C THR A 312 -1.39 -1.74 21.05
N THR A 313 -1.68 -0.92 20.04
CA THR A 313 -2.23 -1.38 18.77
C THR A 313 -1.51 -0.78 17.59
N ALA A 314 -1.35 -1.58 16.53
CA ALA A 314 -1.01 -1.12 15.20
C ALA A 314 -2.08 -1.55 14.19
N ASN A 315 -2.14 -0.86 13.05
CA ASN A 315 -3.06 -1.17 11.96
C ASN A 315 -2.29 -1.55 10.70
N VAL A 316 -2.78 -2.55 9.98
CA VAL A 316 -2.29 -2.93 8.66
C VAL A 316 -3.42 -2.77 7.66
N PHE A 317 -3.16 -2.04 6.59
CA PHE A 317 -4.08 -1.89 5.47
C PHE A 317 -3.53 -2.70 4.30
N VAL A 318 -4.33 -3.58 3.71
CA VAL A 318 -3.91 -4.37 2.54
C VAL A 318 -4.43 -3.70 1.29
N ALA A 319 -3.51 -3.22 0.46
CA ALA A 319 -3.79 -2.51 -0.79
C ALA A 319 -3.36 -3.33 -2.02
N PRO A 320 -3.78 -2.94 -3.23
CA PRO A 320 -3.23 -3.45 -4.47
C PRO A 320 -1.70 -3.22 -4.59
N PRO A 321 -1.03 -3.94 -5.51
CA PRO A 321 0.35 -3.65 -5.88
C PRO A 321 0.61 -2.18 -6.24
N ASP A 322 1.84 -1.73 -5.99
CA ASP A 322 2.34 -0.47 -6.52
C ASP A 322 3.12 -0.74 -7.80
N PHE A 323 2.58 -0.33 -8.95
CA PHE A 323 3.22 -0.58 -10.24
C PHE A 323 4.23 0.50 -10.64
N ALA A 324 4.27 1.61 -9.91
CA ALA A 324 5.20 2.72 -10.15
C ALA A 324 5.71 3.30 -8.82
N PRO A 325 6.40 2.49 -7.99
CA PRO A 325 6.87 2.94 -6.67
C PRO A 325 7.92 4.06 -6.74
N ASP A 326 8.48 4.35 -7.92
CA ASP A 326 9.34 5.51 -8.20
C ASP A 326 8.58 6.81 -8.45
N ARG A 327 7.25 6.77 -8.53
CA ARG A 327 6.38 7.94 -8.74
C ARG A 327 5.61 8.22 -7.47
N ARG A 328 5.92 9.35 -6.82
CA ARG A 328 5.26 9.73 -5.57
C ARG A 328 3.83 10.19 -5.88
N PRO A 329 2.83 9.81 -5.07
CA PRO A 329 1.51 10.40 -5.14
C PRO A 329 1.57 11.91 -4.94
N PHE A 330 0.87 12.68 -5.77
CA PHE A 330 0.80 14.14 -5.62
C PHE A 330 0.24 14.57 -4.24
N LEU A 331 -0.71 13.80 -3.70
CA LEU A 331 -1.15 13.85 -2.30
C LEU A 331 -1.05 12.43 -1.70
N SER A 332 -0.26 12.29 -0.65
CA SER A 332 -0.05 11.03 0.06
C SER A 332 -0.89 10.94 1.33
N MET A 333 -1.04 9.74 1.88
CA MET A 333 -1.65 9.59 3.21
C MET A 333 -0.87 10.29 4.32
N ALA A 334 0.46 10.44 4.16
CA ALA A 334 1.26 11.18 5.13
C ALA A 334 0.87 12.68 5.12
N ASP A 335 0.64 13.24 3.93
CA ASP A 335 0.16 14.62 3.78
C ASP A 335 -1.21 14.80 4.46
N GLU A 336 -2.16 13.88 4.23
CA GLU A 336 -3.48 13.88 4.88
C GLU A 336 -3.42 13.79 6.41
N ILE A 337 -2.52 12.97 6.95
CA ILE A 337 -2.33 12.84 8.40
C ILE A 337 -1.74 14.13 8.98
N ASN A 338 -0.73 14.70 8.33
CA ASN A 338 -0.11 15.96 8.73
C ASN A 338 -1.11 17.13 8.65
N ASP A 339 -1.98 17.14 7.64
CA ASP A 339 -3.01 18.17 7.51
C ASP A 339 -4.09 18.12 8.59
N ARG A 340 -4.26 16.95 9.23
CA ARG A 340 -5.20 16.74 10.32
C ARG A 340 -4.57 16.90 11.71
N SER A 341 -3.25 17.06 11.81
CA SER A 341 -2.54 17.06 13.09
C SER A 341 -2.64 18.39 13.86
N ALA A 342 -3.02 19.47 13.20
CA ALA A 342 -3.18 20.81 13.77
C ALA A 342 -4.23 21.60 12.98
N ASP A 343 -4.55 22.84 13.37
CA ASP A 343 -5.32 23.75 12.51
C ASP A 343 -4.42 24.43 11.45
N ILE A 344 -5.04 25.04 10.43
CA ILE A 344 -4.34 25.66 9.30
C ILE A 344 -3.45 26.82 9.77
N ALA A 345 -3.90 27.62 10.73
CA ALA A 345 -3.16 28.78 11.20
C ALA A 345 -1.87 28.36 11.92
N GLN A 346 -1.96 27.34 12.77
CA GLN A 346 -0.83 26.77 13.49
C GLN A 346 0.19 26.15 12.52
N ARG A 347 -0.26 25.43 11.48
CA ARG A 347 0.64 24.87 10.45
C ARG A 347 1.37 25.97 9.66
N ASN A 348 0.66 27.03 9.27
CA ASN A 348 1.23 28.10 8.46
C ASN A 348 2.21 28.98 9.26
N VAL A 349 1.93 29.25 10.54
CA VAL A 349 2.82 30.02 11.41
C VAL A 349 4.09 29.24 11.75
N ALA A 350 4.01 27.92 11.84
CA ALA A 350 5.16 27.06 12.12
C ALA A 350 6.14 26.90 10.95
N MET A 351 5.75 27.28 9.73
CA MET A 351 6.52 27.00 8.51
C MET A 351 7.30 28.24 8.04
N SER A 352 8.62 28.14 8.03
CA SER A 352 9.51 29.15 7.46
C SER A 352 9.31 29.30 5.94
N THR A 353 9.80 30.41 5.38
CA THR A 353 9.74 30.64 3.92
C THR A 353 10.45 29.54 3.13
N ALA A 354 11.63 29.10 3.59
CA ALA A 354 12.40 28.05 2.92
C ALA A 354 11.70 26.68 2.98
N GLU A 355 11.05 26.34 4.08
CA GLU A 355 10.24 25.11 4.18
C GLU A 355 9.04 25.17 3.24
N ARG A 356 8.39 26.34 3.12
CA ARG A 356 7.27 26.55 2.22
C ARG A 356 7.68 26.40 0.75
N GLU A 357 8.81 27.00 0.36
CA GLU A 357 9.34 26.88 -1.00
C GLU A 357 9.63 25.42 -1.35
N ARG A 358 10.30 24.68 -0.47
CA ARG A 358 10.55 23.24 -0.65
C ARG A 358 9.27 22.42 -0.73
N TRP A 359 8.28 22.74 0.09
CA TRP A 359 6.99 22.05 0.05
C TRP A 359 6.24 22.29 -1.26
N VAL A 360 6.26 23.53 -1.78
CA VAL A 360 5.65 23.86 -3.08
C VAL A 360 6.39 23.18 -4.22
N GLU A 361 7.72 23.22 -4.22
CA GLU A 361 8.57 22.54 -5.20
C GLU A 361 8.25 21.04 -5.25
N ASP A 362 8.30 20.38 -4.09
CA ASP A 362 7.97 18.96 -3.94
C ASP A 362 6.54 18.63 -4.43
N LEU A 363 5.54 19.48 -4.14
CA LEU A 363 4.19 19.29 -4.68
C LEU A 363 4.17 19.30 -6.22
N PHE A 364 4.86 20.25 -6.87
CA PHE A 364 4.93 20.32 -8.33
C PHE A 364 5.72 19.15 -8.93
N GLU A 365 6.79 18.70 -8.28
CA GLU A 365 7.52 17.50 -8.69
C GLU A 365 6.63 16.26 -8.66
N ARG A 366 5.93 16.00 -7.54
CA ARG A 366 5.04 14.82 -7.42
C ARG A 366 3.87 14.90 -8.42
N ALA A 367 3.37 16.10 -8.71
CA ALA A 367 2.37 16.30 -9.76
C ALA A 367 2.92 15.93 -11.14
N TYR A 368 4.14 16.36 -11.47
CA TYR A 368 4.82 15.98 -12.72
C TYR A 368 5.07 14.47 -12.80
N GLU A 369 5.58 13.86 -11.72
CA GLU A 369 5.80 12.41 -11.60
C GLU A 369 4.50 11.63 -11.85
N THR A 370 3.39 12.06 -11.24
CA THR A 370 2.07 11.42 -11.44
C THR A 370 1.59 11.59 -12.88
N LEU A 371 1.65 12.80 -13.45
CA LEU A 371 1.21 13.05 -14.82
C LEU A 371 2.05 12.29 -15.85
N SER A 372 3.32 11.99 -15.55
CA SER A 372 4.19 11.20 -16.43
C SER A 372 3.72 9.76 -16.64
N LEU A 373 2.85 9.24 -15.77
CA LEU A 373 2.21 7.93 -15.91
C LEU A 373 1.00 7.93 -16.83
N LEU A 374 0.53 9.11 -17.25
CA LEU A 374 -0.64 9.26 -18.10
C LEU A 374 -0.22 9.45 -19.56
N ASN A 375 -1.02 8.92 -20.48
CA ASN A 375 -0.91 9.30 -21.89
C ASN A 375 -1.53 10.70 -22.09
N ILE A 376 -0.75 11.73 -21.78
CA ILE A 376 -1.19 13.13 -21.84
C ILE A 376 -1.60 13.50 -23.27
N ASP A 377 -0.97 12.94 -24.30
CA ASP A 377 -1.30 13.25 -25.69
C ASP A 377 -2.66 12.69 -26.08
N TYR A 378 -3.01 11.48 -25.62
CA TYR A 378 -4.36 10.94 -25.77
C TYR A 378 -5.41 11.83 -25.07
N TYR A 379 -5.16 12.25 -23.83
CA TYR A 379 -6.08 13.15 -23.12
C TYR A 379 -6.17 14.54 -23.75
N ARG A 380 -5.07 15.05 -24.32
CA ARG A 380 -5.08 16.29 -25.12
C ARG A 380 -5.88 16.11 -26.38
N GLU A 381 -5.79 14.97 -27.07
CA GLU A 381 -6.60 14.72 -28.26
C GLU A 381 -8.10 14.64 -27.93
N LEU A 382 -8.46 13.95 -26.83
CA LEU A 382 -9.84 13.84 -26.37
C LEU A 382 -10.42 15.16 -25.83
N ARG A 383 -9.63 15.91 -25.05
CA ARG A 383 -10.09 17.14 -24.36
C ARG A 383 -9.70 18.43 -25.05
N ALA A 384 -8.91 18.38 -26.13
CA ALA A 384 -8.78 19.50 -27.02
C ALA A 384 -10.21 19.80 -27.50
N MET A 385 -10.81 20.85 -26.94
CA MET A 385 -11.90 21.53 -27.60
C MET A 385 -11.44 21.69 -29.05
N ARG A 386 -12.07 20.98 -29.98
CA ARG A 386 -11.98 21.32 -31.39
C ARG A 386 -12.52 22.73 -31.47
N LEU A 387 -11.64 23.72 -31.34
CA LEU A 387 -11.99 25.12 -31.50
C LEU A 387 -12.69 25.19 -32.86
N PRO A 388 -13.99 25.51 -32.90
CA PRO A 388 -14.69 25.71 -34.16
C PRO A 388 -13.86 26.67 -34.99
N ALA A 389 -13.79 26.47 -36.31
CA ALA A 389 -12.89 27.28 -37.14
C ALA A 389 -13.07 28.80 -36.93
N GLY A 390 -14.29 29.24 -36.59
CA GLY A 390 -14.60 30.65 -36.26
C GLY A 390 -14.18 31.15 -34.87
N ALA A 391 -13.80 30.26 -33.94
CA ALA A 391 -13.28 30.61 -32.61
C ALA A 391 -11.75 30.68 -32.57
N ARG A 392 -11.07 30.23 -33.64
CA ARG A 392 -9.61 30.40 -33.80
C ARG A 392 -9.35 31.87 -34.13
N ARG A 393 -8.99 32.67 -33.12
CA ARG A 393 -8.41 34.00 -33.34
C ARG A 393 -6.92 33.82 -33.56
N PRO A 394 -6.38 33.99 -34.78
CA PRO A 394 -4.94 34.10 -34.93
C PRO A 394 -4.51 35.36 -34.19
N GLN A 395 -3.98 35.21 -32.97
CA GLN A 395 -3.20 36.28 -32.39
C GLN A 395 -1.87 36.31 -33.15
N PRO A 396 -1.53 37.42 -33.82
CA PRO A 396 -0.18 37.59 -34.32
C PRO A 396 0.75 37.50 -33.11
N ILE A 397 1.74 36.61 -33.17
CA ILE A 397 2.86 36.67 -32.25
C ILE A 397 3.46 38.06 -32.43
N PRO A 398 3.58 38.89 -31.38
CA PRO A 398 4.17 40.21 -31.50
C PRO A 398 5.62 40.05 -31.94
N VAL A 399 5.88 40.18 -33.24
CA VAL A 399 7.21 40.46 -33.77
C VAL A 399 7.47 41.93 -33.47
N THR A 400 7.83 42.22 -32.23
CA THR A 400 8.54 43.48 -31.95
C THR A 400 9.84 43.39 -32.74
N ALA A 401 9.93 44.18 -33.80
CA ALA A 401 11.12 44.28 -34.62
C ALA A 401 12.30 44.61 -33.70
N CYS A 402 13.17 43.63 -33.47
CA CYS A 402 14.52 43.88 -32.98
C CYS A 402 15.23 44.70 -34.05
N ALA A 403 15.18 46.02 -33.92
CA ALA A 403 16.04 46.93 -34.65
C ALA A 403 17.48 46.55 -34.30
N CYS A 404 18.18 45.95 -35.26
CA CYS A 404 19.62 45.77 -35.21
C CYS A 404 20.28 47.15 -35.19
N HIS A 405 20.62 47.66 -34.00
CA HIS A 405 21.71 48.60 -33.86
C HIS A 405 22.99 47.78 -33.67
N SER A 406 23.94 48.05 -34.56
CA SER A 406 25.28 47.48 -34.66
C SER A 406 26.03 47.49 -33.32
N GLY A 407 26.51 46.31 -32.89
CA GLY A 407 27.55 46.19 -31.86
C GLY A 407 27.42 44.93 -31.00
N HIS A 408 28.28 43.95 -31.27
CA HIS A 408 28.59 42.73 -30.50
C HIS A 408 27.67 41.49 -30.64
N LEU A 409 28.28 40.44 -31.23
CA LEU A 409 27.91 39.01 -31.28
C LEU A 409 27.63 38.47 -29.85
N VAL A 410 26.67 37.57 -29.57
CA VAL A 410 26.45 36.19 -30.07
C VAL A 410 24.96 35.77 -29.81
N PRO A 411 24.29 34.97 -30.67
CA PRO A 411 22.86 34.70 -30.57
C PRO A 411 22.47 33.41 -29.83
N VAL A 412 21.24 33.42 -29.34
CA VAL A 412 20.49 32.38 -28.62
C VAL A 412 19.41 31.78 -29.55
N ILE A 413 19.31 30.45 -29.54
CA ILE A 413 18.16 29.54 -29.79
C ILE A 413 17.36 29.66 -31.11
N HIS A 414 17.24 28.53 -31.82
CA HIS A 414 16.10 28.25 -32.71
C HIS A 414 15.47 26.88 -32.36
N CYS A 415 14.18 26.92 -32.04
CA CYS A 415 13.29 25.77 -31.91
C CYS A 415 12.49 25.65 -33.22
N VAL A 416 12.43 24.45 -33.81
CA VAL A 416 11.61 24.15 -35.01
C VAL A 416 11.05 22.73 -34.86
N ILE A 417 9.72 22.58 -35.00
CA ILE A 417 9.01 21.32 -35.31
C ILE A 417 7.82 21.69 -36.25
N PRO A 418 7.20 20.77 -37.00
CA PRO A 418 7.66 20.06 -38.21
C PRO A 418 6.74 20.32 -39.44
N ILE A 419 7.16 19.88 -40.63
CA ILE A 419 6.29 19.70 -41.81
C ILE A 419 6.39 18.26 -42.31
N SER A 420 5.22 17.67 -42.56
CA SER A 420 4.96 16.32 -43.06
C SER A 420 5.03 16.22 -44.60
N ARG A 421 5.20 14.96 -45.07
CA ARG A 421 5.04 14.40 -46.43
C ARG A 421 6.34 14.21 -47.21
N TYR A 422 6.67 12.95 -47.53
CA TYR A 422 6.85 12.45 -48.92
C TYR A 422 6.76 10.90 -48.94
N PRO A 423 6.36 10.28 -50.07
CA PRO A 423 5.89 8.91 -50.18
C PRO A 423 6.95 7.91 -50.68
N MET A 424 6.54 6.62 -50.68
CA MET A 424 7.18 5.42 -51.19
C MET A 424 8.01 5.55 -52.48
N ALA A 425 9.18 4.89 -52.50
CA ALA A 425 9.67 4.10 -53.64
C ALA A 425 10.74 3.08 -53.19
N ILE A 426 10.41 1.80 -53.27
CA ILE A 426 11.29 0.61 -53.38
C ILE A 426 11.08 0.14 -54.84
N PRO A 427 12.07 -0.33 -55.66
CA PRO A 427 12.87 -1.56 -55.45
C PRO A 427 14.29 -1.51 -56.12
N MET A 428 15.19 -2.51 -56.16
CA MET A 428 15.12 -3.98 -56.32
C MET A 428 16.41 -4.69 -55.81
N ILE A 429 16.26 -5.99 -55.53
CA ILE A 429 17.28 -7.06 -55.34
C ILE A 429 17.64 -7.66 -56.74
N PRO A 430 18.83 -8.27 -56.97
CA PRO A 430 19.42 -8.40 -58.30
C PRO A 430 19.08 -9.68 -59.09
N CYS A 431 19.33 -9.58 -60.41
CA CYS A 431 19.49 -10.58 -61.48
C CYS A 431 19.01 -12.03 -61.30
N HIS A 432 18.06 -12.45 -62.13
CA HIS A 432 18.34 -13.28 -63.32
C HIS A 432 17.24 -13.15 -64.37
#